data_AF-A0A7L2YTU8-F1
#
_entry.id   AF-A0A7L2YTU8-F1
#
_cell.length_a   1.000
_cell.length_b   1.000
_cell.length_c   1.000
_cell.angle_alpha   90.00
_cell.angle_beta   90.00
_cell.angle_gamma   90.00
#
_symmetry.space_group_name_H-M   'P 1'
#
loop_
_entity.id
_entity.type
_entity.pdbx_description
1 polymer ?
#
loop_
_entity_poly.entity_id
_entity_poly.type
_entity_poly.pdbx_seq_one_letter_code
_entity_poly.pdbx_strand_id
1 'polypeptide(L)'
;EIHAEVQLKNYGKFLEEYTSQLKRIEDALDESVGDVWDFSLDPIALKLLPYEQSSLLELIKTENKVLNKVITVYAALCCEIKKLKYEAETKFYNGLLFYGEG
;
A
#
# COMPACT_ATOMS: atom_id res chain seq x y z
N GLU A 1 -18.26 -13.26 55.18
CA GLU A 1 -18.90 -13.11 53.84
C GLU A 1 -19.12 -11.66 53.43
N ILE A 2 -19.75 -10.81 54.24
CA ILE A 2 -20.09 -9.40 53.89
C ILE A 2 -18.90 -8.60 53.34
N HIS A 3 -17.69 -8.80 53.88
CA HIS A 3 -16.50 -8.07 53.42
C HIS A 3 -16.06 -8.48 52.00
N ALA A 4 -16.24 -9.75 51.61
CA ALA A 4 -15.86 -10.23 50.29
C ALA A 4 -16.81 -9.69 49.21
N GLU A 5 -18.12 -9.67 49.48
CA GLU A 5 -19.11 -9.10 48.55
C GLU A 5 -18.90 -7.60 48.33
N VAL A 6 -18.56 -6.85 49.38
CA VAL A 6 -18.26 -5.42 49.27
C VAL A 6 -17.02 -5.18 48.42
N GLN A 7 -15.96 -5.97 48.59
CA GLN A 7 -14.75 -5.85 47.76
C GLN A 7 -15.01 -6.21 46.30
N LEU A 8 -15.82 -7.23 46.04
CA LEU A 8 -16.19 -7.67 44.69
C LEU A 8 -17.00 -6.59 43.96
N LYS A 9 -17.91 -5.92 44.69
CA LYS A 9 -18.67 -4.77 44.18
C LYS A 9 -17.78 -3.56 43.89
N ASN A 10 -16.81 -3.27 44.77
CA ASN A 10 -15.85 -2.18 44.54
C ASN A 10 -14.95 -2.45 43.33
N TYR A 11 -14.51 -3.70 43.15
CA TYR A 11 -13.72 -4.11 42.01
C TYR A 11 -14.50 -4.02 40.69
N GLY A 12 -15.77 -4.44 40.68
CA GLY A 12 -16.65 -4.26 39.53
C GLY A 12 -16.80 -2.79 39.13
N LYS A 13 -17.03 -1.91 40.12
CA LYS A 13 -17.13 -0.46 39.89
C LYS A 13 -15.82 0.13 39.36
N PHE A 14 -14.68 -0.31 39.87
CA PHE A 14 -13.36 0.10 39.37
C PHE A 14 -13.16 -0.29 37.90
N LEU A 15 -13.52 -1.53 37.52
CA LEU A 15 -13.41 -1.99 36.14
C LEU A 15 -14.31 -1.21 35.20
N GLU A 16 -15.54 -0.88 35.62
CA GLU A 16 -16.45 -0.03 34.84
C GLU A 16 -15.88 1.37 34.62
N GLU A 17 -15.38 2.01 35.69
CA GLU A 17 -14.76 3.34 35.60
C GLU A 17 -13.51 3.32 34.72
N TYR A 18 -12.66 2.30 34.85
CA TYR A 18 -11.45 2.15 34.03
C TYR A 18 -11.77 1.89 32.55
N THR A 19 -12.75 1.03 32.27
CA THR A 19 -13.22 0.77 30.90
C THR A 19 -13.80 2.03 30.28
N SER A 20 -14.56 2.82 31.05
CA SER A 20 -15.07 4.11 30.58
C SER A 20 -13.95 5.11 30.27
N GLN A 21 -12.85 5.10 31.02
CA GLN A 21 -11.69 5.96 30.73
C GLN A 21 -10.99 5.53 29.45
N LEU A 22 -10.76 4.23 29.26
CA LEU A 22 -10.16 3.71 28.03
C LEU A 22 -11.01 4.05 26.80
N LYS A 23 -12.33 3.92 26.90
CA LYS A 23 -13.24 4.31 25.83
C LYS A 23 -13.14 5.79 25.47
N ARG A 24 -13.02 6.68 26.46
CA ARG A 24 -12.82 8.13 26.21
C ARG A 24 -11.50 8.42 25.51
N ILE A 25 -10.44 7.65 25.81
CA ILE A 25 -9.15 7.78 25.13
C ILE A 25 -9.28 7.31 23.68
N GLU A 26 -9.93 6.17 23.45
CA GLU A 26 -10.23 5.64 22.12
C GLU A 26 -11.04 6.65 21.29
N ASP A 27 -12.15 7.17 21.83
CA ASP A 27 -13.00 8.16 21.18
C ASP A 27 -12.22 9.45 20.83
N ALA A 28 -11.34 9.92 21.72
CA ALA A 28 -10.52 11.12 21.49
C ALA A 28 -9.38 10.89 20.47
N LEU A 29 -8.87 9.67 20.37
CA LEU A 29 -7.89 9.30 19.35
C LEU A 29 -8.58 9.16 17.98
N ASP A 30 -9.77 8.59 17.92
CA ASP A 30 -10.53 8.35 16.68
C ASP A 30 -10.86 9.67 15.95
N GLU A 31 -11.21 10.74 16.68
CA GLU A 31 -11.42 12.08 16.10
C GLU A 31 -10.13 12.72 15.55
N SER A 32 -8.94 12.25 15.95
CA SER A 32 -7.63 12.80 15.55
C SER A 32 -6.91 12.00 14.46
N VAL A 33 -7.35 10.76 14.19
CA VAL A 33 -6.67 9.77 13.34
C VAL A 33 -7.27 9.72 11.91
N GLY A 34 -8.41 10.37 11.67
CA GLY A 34 -9.02 10.47 10.34
C GLY A 34 -8.21 11.35 9.38
N ASP A 35 -7.65 10.74 8.33
CA ASP A 35 -6.95 11.30 7.15
C ASP A 35 -5.45 11.62 7.21
N VAL A 36 -4.80 11.76 8.37
CA VAL A 36 -3.35 12.13 8.39
C VAL A 36 -2.41 10.93 8.66
N TRP A 37 -2.90 9.86 9.28
CA TRP A 37 -2.10 8.70 9.69
C TRP A 37 -2.34 7.49 8.78
N ASP A 38 -2.50 7.68 7.48
CA ASP A 38 -2.33 6.58 6.55
C ASP A 38 -0.84 6.22 6.52
N PHE A 39 -0.47 5.12 7.16
CA PHE A 39 0.90 4.61 7.18
C PHE A 39 1.43 4.25 5.77
N SER A 40 0.56 4.25 4.76
CA SER A 40 0.90 4.12 3.34
C SER A 40 1.04 5.47 2.60
N LEU A 41 0.57 6.58 3.17
CA LEU A 41 0.83 7.92 2.66
C LEU A 41 2.20 8.38 3.16
N ASP A 42 3.23 8.03 2.40
CA ASP A 42 4.59 8.52 2.59
C ASP A 42 4.61 10.06 2.38
N PRO A 43 4.72 10.89 3.45
CA PRO A 43 4.59 12.34 3.34
C PRO A 43 5.78 12.98 2.60
N ILE A 44 6.86 12.22 2.37
CA ILE A 44 8.04 12.63 1.61
C ILE A 44 8.37 11.54 0.57
N ALA A 45 7.54 11.45 -0.47
CA ALA A 45 7.84 10.57 -1.59
C ALA A 45 8.86 11.21 -2.54
N LEU A 46 10.02 10.55 -2.73
CA LEU A 46 10.95 10.90 -3.81
C LEU A 46 10.39 10.45 -5.15
N LYS A 47 9.87 11.39 -5.95
CA LYS A 47 9.36 11.13 -7.29
C LYS A 47 10.52 10.90 -8.27
N LEU A 48 10.95 9.63 -8.39
CA LEU A 48 11.99 9.18 -9.34
C LEU A 48 11.47 9.03 -10.78
N LEU A 49 10.41 9.77 -11.14
CA LEU A 49 9.96 9.81 -12.52
C LEU A 49 10.86 10.78 -13.30
N PRO A 50 11.24 10.46 -14.54
CA PRO A 50 11.99 11.39 -15.38
C PRO A 50 11.27 12.74 -15.42
N TYR A 51 11.96 13.81 -15.02
CA TYR A 51 11.41 15.17 -15.12
C TYR A 51 11.23 15.59 -16.58
N GLU A 52 12.12 15.10 -17.47
CA GLU A 52 12.02 15.30 -18.90
C GLU A 52 11.06 14.30 -19.55
N GLN A 53 10.13 14.80 -20.38
CA GLN A 53 9.31 13.98 -21.27
C GLN A 53 10.11 13.55 -22.51
N SER A 54 11.24 12.87 -22.30
CA SER A 54 12.04 12.31 -23.40
C SER A 54 11.49 10.94 -23.78
N SER A 55 11.14 10.76 -25.05
CA SER A 55 10.72 9.47 -25.58
C SER A 55 11.90 8.49 -25.62
N LEU A 56 11.63 7.19 -25.46
CA LEU A 56 12.69 6.16 -25.49
C LEU A 56 13.52 6.21 -26.78
N LEU A 57 12.92 6.63 -27.90
CA LEU A 57 13.62 6.80 -29.19
C LEU A 57 14.61 7.98 -29.17
N GLU A 58 14.28 9.07 -28.47
CA GLU A 58 15.19 10.21 -28.32
C GLU A 58 16.41 9.87 -27.48
N LEU A 59 16.28 8.92 -26.53
CA LEU A 59 17.43 8.38 -25.80
C LEU A 59 18.32 7.46 -26.67
N ILE A 60 17.78 6.82 -27.72
CA ILE A 60 18.52 5.92 -28.59
C ILE A 60 19.20 6.71 -29.71
N LYS A 61 20.18 7.53 -29.33
CA LYS A 61 20.91 8.42 -30.25
C LYS A 61 22.42 8.20 -30.15
N THR A 62 22.89 7.12 -30.77
CA THR A 62 24.33 6.86 -30.93
C THR A 62 24.78 7.15 -32.36
N GLU A 63 26.09 7.27 -32.59
CA GLU A 63 26.67 7.42 -33.93
C GLU A 63 26.49 6.16 -34.80
N ASN A 64 26.33 4.98 -34.17
CA ASN A 64 26.17 3.72 -34.87
C ASN A 64 24.69 3.47 -35.24
N LYS A 65 24.38 3.66 -36.52
CA LYS A 65 23.03 3.48 -37.07
C LYS A 65 22.50 2.05 -36.95
N VAL A 66 23.36 1.04 -37.01
CA VAL A 66 22.94 -0.37 -36.86
C VAL A 66 22.57 -0.63 -35.41
N LEU A 67 23.39 -0.16 -34.48
CA LEU A 67 23.12 -0.25 -33.05
C LEU A 67 21.80 0.43 -32.67
N ASN A 68 21.53 1.63 -33.19
CA ASN A 68 20.27 2.33 -32.93
C ASN A 68 19.05 1.50 -33.36
N LYS A 69 19.12 0.80 -34.51
CA LYS A 69 18.04 -0.08 -34.97
C LYS A 69 17.85 -1.28 -34.04
N VAL A 70 18.94 -1.94 -33.65
CA VAL A 70 18.91 -3.09 -32.74
C VAL A 70 18.30 -2.69 -31.40
N ILE A 71 18.76 -1.59 -30.80
CA ILE A 71 18.25 -1.10 -29.52
C ILE A 71 16.77 -0.69 -29.65
N THR A 72 16.36 -0.08 -30.76
CA THR A 72 14.95 0.29 -31.00
C THR A 72 14.04 -0.93 -30.99
N VAL A 73 14.44 -2.03 -31.66
CA VAL A 73 13.67 -3.28 -31.65
C VAL A 73 13.62 -3.86 -30.24
N TYR A 74 14.75 -3.88 -29.52
CA TYR A 74 14.81 -4.40 -28.16
C TYR A 74 13.94 -3.58 -27.18
N ALA A 75 13.95 -2.26 -27.32
CA ALA A 75 13.10 -1.34 -26.59
C ALA A 75 11.61 -1.64 -26.82
N ALA A 76 11.21 -1.84 -28.08
CA ALA A 76 9.83 -2.21 -28.41
C ALA A 76 9.42 -3.55 -27.77
N LEU A 77 10.27 -4.57 -27.85
CA LEU A 77 10.04 -5.88 -27.21
C LEU A 77 9.92 -5.76 -25.69
N CYS A 78 10.76 -4.95 -25.04
CA CYS A 78 10.66 -4.69 -23.60
C CYS A 78 9.31 -4.06 -23.23
N CYS A 79 8.82 -3.11 -24.05
CA CYS A 79 7.52 -2.49 -23.84
C CYS A 79 6.37 -3.50 -24.01
N GLU A 80 6.44 -4.38 -25.01
CA GLU A 80 5.48 -5.46 -25.23
C GLU A 80 5.44 -6.41 -24.02
N ILE A 81 6.59 -6.89 -23.55
CA ILE A 81 6.69 -7.78 -22.39
C ILE A 81 6.11 -7.13 -21.13
N LYS A 82 6.39 -5.85 -20.90
CA LYS A 82 5.80 -5.10 -19.76
C LYS A 82 4.28 -5.04 -19.85
N LYS A 83 3.71 -4.82 -21.04
CA LYS A 83 2.25 -4.84 -21.25
C LYS A 83 1.67 -6.23 -20.98
N LEU A 84 2.28 -7.28 -21.51
CA LEU A 84 1.85 -8.66 -21.29
C LEU A 84 1.91 -9.05 -19.82
N LYS A 85 2.98 -8.67 -19.12
CA LYS A 85 3.13 -8.89 -17.68
C LYS A 85 2.02 -8.18 -16.90
N TYR A 86 1.78 -6.90 -17.19
CA TYR A 86 0.71 -6.13 -16.54
C TYR A 86 -0.67 -6.77 -16.79
N GLU A 87 -0.93 -7.24 -18.00
CA GLU A 87 -2.16 -7.96 -18.32
C GLU A 87 -2.28 -9.28 -17.55
N ALA A 88 -1.20 -10.06 -17.46
CA ALA A 88 -1.14 -11.29 -16.67
C ALA A 88 -1.48 -11.03 -15.20
N GLU A 89 -0.82 -10.04 -14.59
CA GLU A 89 -0.99 -9.67 -13.19
C GLU A 89 -2.40 -9.18 -12.88
N THR A 90 -2.97 -8.37 -13.75
CA THR A 90 -4.27 -7.72 -13.49
C THR A 90 -5.47 -8.60 -13.84
N LYS A 91 -5.39 -9.40 -14.92
CA LYS A 91 -6.54 -10.16 -15.42
C LYS A 91 -6.51 -11.64 -15.07
N PHE A 92 -5.33 -12.25 -15.05
CA PHE A 92 -5.22 -13.71 -15.04
C PHE A 92 -4.75 -14.27 -13.69
N TYR A 93 -3.82 -13.60 -13.00
CA TYR A 93 -3.25 -14.12 -11.74
C TYR A 93 -4.30 -14.28 -10.65
N ASN A 94 -5.20 -13.31 -10.47
CA ASN A 94 -6.28 -13.42 -9.50
C ASN A 94 -7.17 -14.65 -9.80
N GLY A 95 -7.59 -14.82 -11.06
CA GLY A 95 -8.38 -15.99 -11.45
C GLY A 95 -7.66 -17.32 -11.22
N LEU A 96 -6.38 -17.40 -11.58
CA LEU A 96 -5.56 -18.61 -11.39
C LEU A 96 -5.31 -18.93 -9.90
N LEU A 97 -5.18 -17.91 -9.05
CA LEU A 97 -4.97 -18.08 -7.61
C LEU A 97 -6.19 -18.70 -6.91
N PHE A 98 -7.40 -18.31 -7.33
CA PHE A 98 -8.65 -18.81 -6.75
C PHE A 98 -9.18 -20.10 -7.42
N TYR A 99 -8.52 -20.61 -8.47
CA TYR A 99 -8.99 -21.76 -9.25
C TYR A 99 -8.90 -23.13 -8.52
N GLY A 100 -8.61 -23.14 -7.21
CA GLY A 100 -8.58 -24.33 -6.35
C GLY A 100 -9.39 -24.21 -5.06
N GLU A 101 -10.07 -23.08 -4.81
CA GLU A 101 -10.93 -22.88 -3.62
C GLU A 101 -12.40 -23.17 -3.95
N GLY A 102 -12.66 -24.33 -4.57
CA GLY A 102 -14.00 -24.88 -4.82
C GLY A 102 -14.21 -26.17 -4.06
#